data_AF-A0AAE3EEL2-F1
#
_entry.id   AF-A0AAE3EEL2-F1
#
_cell.length_a   1.000
_cell.length_b   1.000
_cell.length_c   1.000
_cell.angle_alpha   90.00
_cell.angle_beta   90.00
_cell.angle_gamma   90.00
#
_symmetry.space_group_name_H-M   'P 1'
#
loop_
_entity.id
_entity.type
_entity.pdbx_description
1 polymer ?
#
loop_
_entity_poly.entity_id
_entity_poly.type
_entity_poly.pdbx_seq_one_letter_code
_entity_poly.pdbx_strand_id
1 'polypeptide(L)'
;MMISPQSYRKQFENASYEELMEERDRLIHFLQEYEKLEKNGDRSSPEWNIHPQPIVRYQIYMDYLAELLPFMRDKYNREYVYGEKTLCLQKHRGESATK
;
A
#
# COMPACT_ATOMS: atom_id res chain seq x y z
N MET A 1 13.45 12.46 -6.16
CA MET A 1 14.31 11.27 -6.02
C MET A 1 13.47 10.19 -5.37
N MET A 2 13.41 8.98 -5.94
CA MET A 2 12.77 7.86 -5.24
C MET A 2 13.66 7.43 -4.07
N ILE A 3 13.05 6.96 -2.99
CA ILE A 3 13.75 6.57 -1.76
C ILE A 3 14.00 5.06 -1.76
N SER A 4 14.89 4.58 -0.89
CA SER A 4 15.09 3.13 -0.77
C SER A 4 13.84 2.45 -0.21
N PRO A 5 13.58 1.17 -0.54
CA PRO A 5 12.45 0.42 0.02
C PRO A 5 12.40 0.45 1.55
N GLN A 6 13.56 0.35 2.21
CA GLN A 6 13.65 0.44 3.67
C GLN A 6 13.25 1.81 4.19
N SER A 7 13.63 2.89 3.49
CA SER A 7 13.25 4.25 3.84
C SER A 7 11.76 4.51 3.56
N TYR A 8 11.21 3.86 2.54
CA TYR A 8 9.78 3.88 2.26
C TYR A 8 8.99 3.21 3.38
N ARG A 9 9.35 1.98 3.77
CA ARG A 9 8.74 1.29 4.93
C ARG A 9 8.82 2.12 6.22
N LYS A 10 9.93 2.83 6.47
CA LYS A 10 10.12 3.66 7.66
C LYS A 10 9.02 4.72 7.84
N GLN A 11 8.41 5.21 6.76
CA GLN A 11 7.33 6.19 6.85
C GLN A 11 6.09 5.62 7.55
N PHE A 12 5.93 4.30 7.56
CA PHE A 12 4.77 3.62 8.12
C PHE A 12 5.01 3.01 9.50
N GLU A 13 6.13 3.33 10.16
CA GLU A 13 6.44 2.79 11.49
C GLU A 13 5.34 3.10 12.52
N ASN A 14 4.77 4.30 12.43
CA ASN A 14 3.69 4.76 13.30
C ASN A 14 2.30 4.70 12.65
N ALA A 15 2.20 4.21 11.41
CA ALA A 15 0.92 4.09 10.72
C ALA A 15 0.03 3.04 11.40
N SER A 16 -1.27 3.21 11.30
CA SER A 16 -2.27 2.20 11.61
C SER A 16 -2.21 1.03 10.62
N TYR A 17 -2.80 -0.09 10.99
CA TYR A 17 -2.88 -1.24 10.08
C TYR A 17 -3.78 -0.95 8.87
N GLU A 18 -4.80 -0.10 9.03
CA GLU A 18 -5.68 0.34 7.94
C GLU A 18 -4.92 1.17 6.91
N GLU A 19 -4.14 2.17 7.34
CA GLU A 19 -3.29 2.97 6.45
C GLU A 19 -2.30 2.10 5.65
N LEU A 20 -1.80 1.03 6.26
CA LEU A 20 -0.95 0.06 5.58
C LEU A 20 -1.70 -0.76 4.52
N MET A 21 -2.97 -1.13 4.77
CA MET A 21 -3.79 -1.80 3.77
C MET A 21 -4.09 -0.88 2.59
N GLU A 22 -4.41 0.38 2.87
CA GLU A 22 -4.63 1.37 1.81
C GLU A 22 -3.37 1.56 0.96
N GLU A 23 -2.18 1.65 1.59
CA GLU A 23 -0.94 1.81 0.84
C GLU A 23 -0.63 0.57 -0.01
N ARG A 24 -0.83 -0.63 0.53
CA ARG A 24 -0.71 -1.88 -0.24
C ARG A 24 -1.61 -1.84 -1.47
N ASP A 25 -2.86 -1.43 -1.31
CA ASP A 25 -3.84 -1.41 -2.39
C ASP A 25 -3.49 -0.32 -3.42
N ARG A 26 -2.99 0.84 -2.98
CA ARG A 26 -2.43 1.88 -3.85
C ARG A 26 -1.28 1.33 -4.70
N LEU A 27 -0.31 0.64 -4.09
CA LEU A 27 0.83 0.05 -4.80
C LEU A 27 0.37 -0.99 -5.84
N ILE A 28 -0.52 -1.92 -5.45
CA ILE A 28 -1.07 -2.93 -6.36
C ILE A 28 -1.79 -2.27 -7.53
N HIS A 29 -2.58 -1.23 -7.28
CA HIS A 29 -3.27 -0.50 -8.34
C HIS A 29 -2.29 0.11 -9.34
N PHE A 30 -1.23 0.79 -8.88
CA PHE A 30 -0.20 1.34 -9.76
C PHE A 30 0.47 0.27 -10.63
N LEU A 31 0.81 -0.88 -10.04
CA LEU A 31 1.43 -2.00 -10.77
C LEU A 31 0.48 -2.53 -11.87
N GLN A 32 -0.81 -2.71 -11.54
CA GLN A 32 -1.82 -3.19 -12.47
C GLN A 32 -2.07 -2.21 -13.63
N GLU A 33 -2.12 -0.90 -13.35
CA GLU A 33 -2.30 0.10 -14.40
C GLU A 33 -1.10 0.13 -15.36
N TYR A 34 0.12 0.03 -14.84
CA TYR A 34 1.32 -0.09 -15.68
C TYR A 34 1.25 -1.33 -16.59
N GLU A 35 0.92 -2.50 -16.04
CA GLU A 35 0.82 -3.75 -16.81
C GLU A 35 -0.25 -3.70 -17.91
N LYS A 36 -1.38 -3.05 -17.65
CA LYS A 36 -2.42 -2.82 -18.66
C LYS A 36 -1.92 -1.93 -19.79
N LEU A 37 -1.27 -0.82 -19.47
CA LEU A 37 -0.72 0.12 -20.46
C LEU A 37 0.37 -0.54 -21.31
N GLU A 38 1.29 -1.28 -20.67
CA GLU A 38 2.36 -2.01 -21.37
C GLU A 38 1.79 -3.07 -22.31
N LYS A 39 0.78 -3.84 -21.86
CA LYS A 39 0.09 -4.85 -22.69
C LYS A 39 -0.58 -4.24 -23.92
N ASN A 40 -1.13 -3.04 -23.78
CA ASN A 40 -1.78 -2.33 -24.87
C ASN A 40 -0.77 -1.62 -25.79
N GLY A 41 0.52 -1.62 -25.45
CA GLY A 41 1.55 -0.87 -26.16
C GLY A 41 1.34 0.65 -26.09
N ASP A 42 0.53 1.12 -25.15
CA ASP A 42 0.10 2.52 -25.09
C ASP A 42 1.14 3.36 -24.35
N ARG A 43 1.94 4.08 -25.15
CA ARG A 43 2.94 5.04 -24.67
C ARG A 43 2.50 6.50 -24.81
N SER A 44 1.21 6.74 -25.03
CA SER A 44 0.67 8.10 -25.25
C SER A 44 0.52 8.91 -23.96
N SER A 45 0.52 8.25 -22.80
CA SER A 45 0.36 8.93 -21.50
C SER A 45 1.51 9.92 -21.23
N PRO A 46 1.21 11.13 -20.71
CA PRO A 46 2.23 12.10 -20.29
C PRO A 46 3.24 11.53 -19.29
N GLU A 47 2.86 10.47 -18.57
CA GLU A 47 3.72 9.76 -17.63
C GLU A 47 5.01 9.21 -18.24
N TRP A 48 5.02 8.90 -19.54
CA TRP A 48 6.21 8.45 -20.27
C TRP A 48 7.27 9.55 -20.43
N ASN A 49 6.87 10.81 -20.26
CA ASN A 49 7.76 11.97 -20.29
C ASN A 49 8.24 12.42 -18.90
N ILE A 50 7.75 11.78 -17.83
CA ILE A 50 8.12 12.10 -16.45
C ILE A 50 9.26 11.19 -16.01
N HIS A 51 10.30 11.78 -15.40
CA HIS A 51 11.39 11.04 -14.78
C HIS A 51 11.15 10.81 -13.28
N PRO A 52 11.44 9.63 -12.72
CA PRO A 52 11.92 8.44 -13.42
C PRO A 52 10.87 7.81 -14.34
N GLN A 53 11.36 7.18 -15.43
CA GLN A 53 10.53 6.53 -16.44
C GLN A 53 9.54 5.54 -15.82
N PRO A 54 8.35 5.32 -16.41
CA PRO A 54 7.33 4.41 -15.87
C PRO A 54 7.87 3.03 -15.47
N ILE A 55 8.73 2.43 -16.30
CA ILE A 55 9.36 1.12 -16.00
C ILE A 55 10.20 1.14 -14.71
N VAL A 56 10.91 2.24 -14.45
CA VAL A 56 11.73 2.39 -13.25
C VAL A 56 10.83 2.57 -12.02
N ARG A 57 9.73 3.31 -12.16
CA ARG A 57 8.72 3.45 -11.10
C ARG A 57 8.07 2.11 -10.78
N TYR A 58 7.72 1.33 -11.80
CA TYR A 58 7.15 -0.01 -11.67
C TYR A 58 8.08 -0.95 -10.88
N GLN A 59 9.37 -1.00 -11.24
CA GLN A 59 10.37 -1.80 -10.50
C GLN A 59 10.45 -1.39 -9.03
N ILE A 60 10.53 -0.09 -8.75
CA ILE A 60 10.65 0.40 -7.37
C ILE A 60 9.36 0.16 -6.57
N TYR A 61 8.18 0.27 -7.19
CA TYR A 61 6.92 -0.03 -6.52
C TYR A 61 6.77 -1.52 -6.19
N MET A 62 7.33 -2.42 -6.99
CA MET A 62 7.46 -3.82 -6.58
C MET A 62 8.34 -3.98 -5.35
N ASP A 63 9.50 -3.32 -5.32
CA ASP A 63 10.42 -3.39 -4.18
C ASP A 63 9.77 -2.81 -2.91
N TYR A 64 9.00 -1.73 -3.05
CA TYR A 64 8.21 -1.16 -1.96
C TYR A 64 7.17 -2.15 -1.45
N LEU A 65 6.43 -2.82 -2.34
CA LEU A 65 5.46 -3.83 -1.95
C LEU A 65 6.13 -5.03 -1.27
N ALA A 66 7.27 -5.48 -1.78
CA ALA A 66 8.05 -6.58 -1.23
C ALA A 66 8.59 -6.26 0.18
N GLU A 67 8.95 -5.01 0.45
CA GLU A 67 9.37 -4.55 1.79
C GLU A 67 8.17 -4.32 2.72
N LEU A 68 7.03 -3.84 2.19
CA LEU A 68 5.83 -3.51 2.96
C LEU A 68 5.12 -4.76 3.50
N LEU A 69 5.01 -5.82 2.68
CA LEU A 69 4.23 -7.02 3.03
C LEU A 69 4.74 -7.76 4.29
N PRO A 70 6.05 -8.02 4.46
CA PRO A 70 6.57 -8.58 5.72
C PRO A 70 6.29 -7.68 6.91
N PHE A 71 6.46 -6.36 6.76
CA PHE A 71 6.18 -5.39 7.81
C PHE A 71 4.70 -5.41 8.24
N MET A 72 3.77 -5.47 7.28
CA MET A 72 2.35 -5.62 7.55
C MET A 72 2.06 -6.90 8.33
N ARG A 73 2.58 -8.05 7.86
CA ARG A 73 2.40 -9.33 8.55
C ARG A 73 2.88 -9.26 10.01
N ASP A 74 4.06 -8.71 10.24
CA ASP A 74 4.66 -8.65 11.56
C ASP A 74 3.88 -7.71 12.49
N LYS A 75 3.41 -6.56 11.96
CA LYS A 75 2.54 -5.64 12.70
C LYS A 75 1.18 -6.25 13.01
N TYR A 76 0.56 -6.95 12.06
CA TYR A 76 -0.70 -7.66 12.28
C TYR A 76 -0.58 -8.67 13.42
N ASN A 77 0.45 -9.51 13.37
CA ASN A 77 0.70 -10.50 14.41
C ASN A 77 0.92 -9.83 15.77
N ARG A 78 1.71 -8.76 15.82
CA ARG A 78 1.97 -8.01 17.06
C ARG A 78 0.71 -7.38 17.63
N GLU A 79 -0.13 -6.76 16.80
CA GLU A 79 -1.23 -5.94 17.27
C GLU A 79 -2.53 -6.73 17.49
N TYR A 80 -2.82 -7.72 16.65
CA TYR A 80 -4.11 -8.42 16.60
C TYR A 80 -4.05 -9.91 16.98
N VAL A 81 -2.90 -10.58 16.80
CA VAL A 81 -2.76 -12.00 17.17
C VAL A 81 -2.25 -12.14 18.60
N TYR A 82 -1.18 -11.43 18.94
CA TYR A 82 -0.57 -11.43 20.26
C TYR A 82 -0.95 -10.21 21.11
N GLY A 83 -1.50 -9.18 20.47
CA GLY A 83 -1.90 -7.93 21.12
C GLY A 83 -3.36 -7.94 21.55
N GLU A 84 -3.80 -6.81 22.14
CA GLU A 84 -5.17 -6.64 22.63
C GLU A 84 -6.12 -6.03 21.59
N LYS A 85 -5.63 -5.65 20.39
CA LYS A 85 -6.51 -5.09 19.35
C LYS A 85 -7.37 -6.20 18.74
N THR A 86 -8.62 -5.88 18.47
CA THR A 86 -9.54 -6.78 17.76
C THR A 86 -9.81 -6.24 16.36
N LEU A 87 -9.86 -7.13 15.36
CA LEU A 87 -10.46 -6.86 14.05
C LEU A 87 -11.99 -6.79 14.19
N CYS A 88 -12.51 -6.02 15.14
CA CYS A 88 -13.92 -5.67 15.10
C CYS A 88 -14.07 -4.72 13.93
N LEU A 89 -14.56 -5.24 12.80
CA LEU A 89 -15.23 -4.44 11.77
C LEU A 89 -16.13 -3.46 12.54
N GLN A 90 -15.78 -2.18 12.55
CA GLN A 90 -16.67 -1.14 13.02
C GLN A 90 -17.82 -1.06 12.01
N LYS A 91 -18.73 -2.04 12.03
CA LYS A 91 -20.11 -1.77 11.64
C LYS A 91 -20.52 -0.68 12.59
N HIS A 92 -20.75 0.51 12.03
CA HIS A 92 -21.32 1.66 12.70
C HIS A 92 -22.24 1.20 13.83
N ARG A 93 -21.76 1.39 15.06
CA ARG A 93 -22.59 1.24 16.26
C ARG A 93 -23.52 2.46 16.31
N GLY A 94 -24.46 2.51 15.37
CA GLY A 94 -25.70 3.26 15.48
C GLY A 94 -26.60 2.56 16.49
N GLU A 95 -26.12 2.33 17.70
CA GLU A 95 -26.96 2.05 18.86
C GLU A 95 -27.14 3.39 19.58
N SER A 96 -27.93 4.29 18.97
CA SER A 96 -28.60 5.32 19.75
C SER A 96 -29.74 4.62 20.49
N ALA A 97 -29.49 4.40 21.77
CA ALA A 97 -30.43 3.83 22.71
C ALA A 97 -31.78 4.57 22.71
N THR A 98 -32.84 3.77 22.76
CA THR A 98 -34.18 4.05 23.27
C THR A 98 -34.22 5.05 24.44
N LYS A 99 -35.02 6.11 24.33
CA LYS A 99 -36.34 6.26 24.98
C LYS A 99 -36.96 7.63 24.67
#